data_AF-A0A4S9KEB6-F1
#
_entry.id   AF-A0A4S9KEB6-F1
#
_cell.length_a   1.000
_cell.length_b   1.000
_cell.length_c   1.000
_cell.angle_alpha   90.00
_cell.angle_beta   90.00
_cell.angle_gamma   90.00
#
_symmetry.space_group_name_H-M   'P 1'
#
loop_
_entity.id
_entity.type
_entity.pdbx_description
1 polymer ?
#
loop_
_entity_poly.entity_id
_entity_poly.type
_entity_poly.pdbx_seq_one_letter_code
_entity_poly.pdbx_strand_id
1 'polypeptide(L)'
;MAFQALRDEVVYYYGYSQGRGFSISDILSRSSAKMLSQVSSLMTIPLPLLSFLAVPFFGSSSTTISLAFFLLTWVTLVSTHDPLYLELIGTFTIRIIFFVLPSLAVLGFDTLIPSLSASIKTRGAAQLPTQLSSRRLRNVLFVSIFNVAFTVFAQGACDYVLTEVLNIRSAIRVSKIPPAPWPTMVKEVLYGLVCRGFLHYFIHRDIMHASPRGSVLARWHADWAHGLKHPFSLAATYDHPICHLLTDWAPLYLSTLFFRFHVLTWYILTAIVSLEQFFIYSGYSVLPSQILLAGMAQRTDSHYATGGKGNYGHWGVLDWIFGTGCPGEADVIDDVQEEADKRGVRQRASNMMENAGDRVKRASDKE
;
A
#
# COMPACT_ATOMS: atom_id res chain seq x y z
N MET A 1 47.02 46.76 32.76
CA MET A 1 45.56 46.60 32.60
C MET A 1 45.17 45.92 31.27
N ALA A 2 45.75 46.27 30.12
CA ALA A 2 45.40 45.65 28.83
C ALA A 2 45.74 44.14 28.71
N PHE A 3 46.85 43.68 29.30
CA PHE A 3 47.28 42.28 29.23
C PHE A 3 46.40 41.31 30.04
N GLN A 4 45.77 41.81 31.11
CA GLN A 4 44.87 41.02 31.96
C GLN A 4 43.53 40.84 31.27
N ALA A 5 42.99 41.91 30.66
CA ALA A 5 41.78 41.85 29.85
C ALA A 5 41.93 40.87 28.67
N LEU A 6 43.08 40.88 27.98
CA LEU A 6 43.33 39.98 26.85
C LEU A 6 43.48 38.52 27.28
N ARG A 7 44.07 38.26 28.45
CA ARG A 7 44.12 36.91 29.04
C ARG A 7 42.72 36.42 29.39
N ASP A 8 41.90 37.26 30.01
CA ASP A 8 40.54 36.89 30.42
C ASP A 8 39.64 36.67 29.19
N GLU A 9 39.85 37.42 28.12
CA GLU A 9 39.16 37.21 26.84
C GLU A 9 39.57 35.89 26.18
N VAL A 10 40.86 35.55 26.17
CA VAL A 10 41.35 34.27 25.64
C VAL A 10 40.84 33.09 26.47
N VAL A 11 40.80 33.21 27.80
CA VAL A 11 40.23 32.17 28.68
C VAL A 11 38.73 32.05 28.48
N TYR A 12 38.02 33.17 28.29
CA TYR A 12 36.59 33.18 27.97
C TYR A 12 36.30 32.52 26.63
N TYR A 13 37.02 32.86 25.56
CA TYR A 13 36.84 32.24 24.24
C TYR A 13 37.31 30.77 24.21
N TYR A 14 38.35 30.42 24.96
CA TYR A 14 38.77 29.03 25.13
C TYR A 14 37.71 28.21 25.87
N GLY A 15 37.17 28.72 26.97
CA GLY A 15 36.04 28.10 27.69
C GLY A 15 34.75 28.03 26.86
N TYR A 16 34.46 29.07 26.08
CA TYR A 16 33.33 29.12 25.13
C TYR A 16 33.49 28.10 24.00
N SER A 17 34.72 27.89 23.50
CA SER A 17 35.04 26.89 22.48
C SER A 17 34.98 25.45 23.02
N GLN A 18 35.34 25.22 24.28
CA GLN A 18 35.21 23.90 24.93
C GLN A 18 33.76 23.54 25.29
N GLY A 19 32.93 24.54 25.66
CA GLY A 19 31.48 24.35 25.84
C GLY A 19 30.70 24.08 24.55
N ARG A 20 31.34 24.32 23.39
CA ARG A 20 30.83 24.04 22.03
C ARG A 20 31.68 23.02 21.28
N GLY A 21 32.31 22.09 22.00
CA GLY A 21 32.80 20.85 21.42
C GLY A 21 31.63 20.06 20.83
N PHE A 22 31.25 20.42 19.61
CA PHE A 22 30.20 19.81 18.80
C PHE A 22 30.67 18.39 18.43
N SER A 23 30.54 17.46 19.37
CA SER A 23 30.89 16.08 19.11
C SER A 23 29.89 15.49 18.12
N ILE A 24 30.39 14.90 17.04
CA ILE A 24 29.60 14.12 16.08
C ILE A 24 28.81 13.01 16.81
N SER A 25 29.29 12.54 17.96
CA SER A 25 28.57 11.62 18.83
C SER A 25 27.29 12.20 19.43
N ASP A 26 27.22 13.51 19.67
CA ASP A 26 26.03 14.19 20.21
C ASP A 26 24.97 14.45 19.13
N ILE A 27 25.39 14.70 17.89
CA ILE A 27 24.47 14.73 16.76
C ILE A 27 23.94 13.33 16.49
N LEU A 28 24.80 12.31 16.50
CA LEU A 28 24.40 10.91 16.32
C LEU A 28 23.53 10.41 17.47
N SER A 29 23.80 10.79 18.72
CA SER A 29 23.01 10.37 19.89
C SER A 29 21.67 11.11 19.97
N ARG A 30 21.61 12.39 19.63
CA ARG A 30 20.35 13.15 19.55
C ARG A 30 19.51 12.71 18.35
N SER A 31 20.16 12.39 17.23
CA SER A 31 19.50 11.84 16.04
C SER A 31 19.07 10.41 16.25
N SER A 32 19.85 9.57 16.95
CA SER A 32 19.47 8.21 17.30
C SER A 32 18.41 8.17 18.38
N ALA A 33 18.43 9.06 19.37
CA ALA A 33 17.37 9.19 20.37
C ALA A 33 16.07 9.73 19.75
N LYS A 34 16.16 10.69 18.81
CA LYS A 34 15.01 11.12 18.00
C LYS A 34 14.52 10.04 17.05
N MET A 35 15.41 9.28 16.42
CA MET A 35 15.02 8.12 15.60
C MET A 35 14.44 7.01 16.46
N LEU A 36 14.97 6.74 17.65
CA LEU A 36 14.45 5.72 18.57
C LEU A 36 13.11 6.16 19.17
N SER A 37 12.90 7.45 19.44
CA SER A 37 11.60 7.97 19.86
C SER A 37 10.60 7.98 18.70
N GLN A 38 11.04 8.29 17.48
CA GLN A 38 10.22 8.18 16.26
C GLN A 38 9.91 6.72 15.92
N VAL A 39 10.86 5.80 16.08
CA VAL A 39 10.69 4.34 15.91
C VAL A 39 9.79 3.78 17.00
N SER A 40 9.92 4.25 18.25
CA SER A 40 9.01 3.91 19.35
C SER A 40 7.60 4.46 19.10
N SER A 41 7.46 5.67 18.56
CA SER A 41 6.20 6.25 18.09
C SER A 41 5.61 5.42 16.93
N LEU A 42 6.43 5.03 15.94
CA LEU A 42 6.09 4.12 14.84
C LEU A 42 5.73 2.69 15.32
N MET A 43 6.21 2.27 16.49
CA MET A 43 5.84 1.01 17.16
C MET A 43 4.58 1.14 18.04
N THR A 44 4.17 2.37 18.37
CA THR A 44 2.95 2.67 19.17
C THR A 44 1.72 2.91 18.27
N ILE A 45 1.92 3.42 17.06
CA ILE A 45 0.90 3.59 15.99
C ILE A 45 0.20 2.27 15.56
N PRO A 46 0.89 1.10 15.46
CA PRO A 46 0.29 -0.14 15.01
C PRO A 46 -0.72 -0.69 16.00
N LEU A 47 -0.62 -0.40 17.30
CA LEU A 47 -1.49 -1.00 18.32
C LEU A 47 -2.98 -0.63 18.14
N PRO A 48 -3.38 0.65 18.08
CA PRO A 48 -4.79 1.00 17.83
C PRO A 48 -5.25 0.59 16.43
N LEU A 49 -4.36 0.57 15.44
CA LEU A 49 -4.69 0.18 14.06
C LEU A 49 -4.90 -1.35 13.92
N LEU A 50 -4.04 -2.15 14.57
CA LEU A 50 -4.17 -3.61 14.66
C LEU A 50 -5.41 -3.99 15.48
N SER A 51 -5.67 -3.29 16.59
CA SER A 51 -6.91 -3.48 17.36
C SER A 51 -8.14 -3.15 16.52
N PHE A 52 -8.15 -2.02 15.78
CA PHE A 52 -9.25 -1.62 14.90
C PHE A 52 -9.48 -2.61 13.75
N LEU A 53 -8.41 -3.07 13.10
CA LEU A 53 -8.47 -4.08 12.03
C LEU A 53 -8.84 -5.48 12.55
N ALA A 54 -8.63 -5.76 13.84
CA ALA A 54 -9.00 -7.02 14.49
C ALA A 54 -10.46 -7.06 14.97
N VAL A 55 -11.12 -5.91 15.18
CA VAL A 55 -12.53 -5.81 15.62
C VAL A 55 -13.51 -6.64 14.77
N PRO A 56 -13.42 -6.70 13.42
CA PRO A 56 -14.33 -7.50 12.61
C PRO A 56 -14.08 -9.01 12.70
N PHE A 57 -12.91 -9.45 13.17
CA PHE A 57 -12.49 -10.85 13.13
C PHE A 57 -12.67 -11.58 14.48
N PHE A 58 -12.75 -10.85 15.60
CA PHE A 58 -12.85 -11.44 16.93
C PHE A 58 -14.12 -10.98 17.65
N GLY A 59 -15.28 -11.43 17.15
CA GLY A 59 -16.58 -11.19 17.79
C GLY A 59 -16.74 -11.95 19.11
N SER A 60 -16.61 -11.24 20.24
CA SER A 60 -17.17 -11.61 21.56
C SER A 60 -17.28 -10.36 22.45
N SER A 61 -17.73 -10.47 23.70
CA SER A 61 -17.84 -9.38 24.70
C SER A 61 -16.59 -8.49 24.86
N SER A 62 -15.44 -8.97 24.35
CA SER A 62 -14.18 -8.21 24.14
C SER A 62 -14.32 -7.01 23.17
N THR A 63 -15.36 -6.98 22.32
CA THR A 63 -15.55 -5.96 21.27
C THR A 63 -15.76 -4.57 21.86
N THR A 64 -16.54 -4.44 22.94
CA THR A 64 -16.79 -3.15 23.60
C THR A 64 -15.53 -2.63 24.29
N ILE A 65 -14.75 -3.51 24.93
CA ILE A 65 -13.48 -3.16 25.57
C ILE A 65 -12.45 -2.75 24.51
N SER A 66 -12.38 -3.49 23.39
CA SER A 66 -11.50 -3.19 22.26
C SER A 66 -11.86 -1.85 21.60
N LEU A 67 -13.15 -1.54 21.47
CA LEU A 67 -13.63 -0.27 20.94
C LEU A 67 -13.34 0.89 21.91
N ALA A 68 -13.56 0.70 23.21
CA ALA A 68 -13.23 1.70 24.22
C ALA A 68 -11.73 2.00 24.26
N PHE A 69 -10.89 0.96 24.23
CA PHE A 69 -9.44 1.11 24.14
C PHE A 69 -9.04 1.85 22.87
N PHE A 70 -9.58 1.44 21.71
CA PHE A 70 -9.37 2.13 20.44
C PHE A 70 -9.73 3.62 20.53
N LEU A 71 -10.91 3.96 21.06
CA LEU A 71 -11.36 5.34 21.19
C LEU A 71 -10.45 6.15 22.10
N LEU A 72 -10.07 5.61 23.26
CA LEU A 72 -9.16 6.29 24.19
C LEU A 72 -7.79 6.54 23.56
N THR A 73 -7.23 5.53 22.89
CA THR A 73 -5.94 5.68 22.19
C THR A 73 -6.06 6.65 21.01
N TRP A 74 -7.14 6.58 20.23
CA TRP A 74 -7.39 7.48 19.10
C TRP A 74 -7.50 8.94 19.54
N VAL A 75 -8.32 9.22 20.57
CA VAL A 75 -8.50 10.57 21.12
C VAL A 75 -7.17 11.09 21.67
N THR A 76 -6.40 10.25 22.35
CA THR A 76 -5.07 10.61 22.86
C THR A 76 -4.12 10.93 21.70
N LEU A 77 -4.07 10.08 20.68
CA LEU A 77 -3.20 10.25 19.51
C LEU A 77 -3.51 11.56 18.77
N VAL A 78 -4.78 11.82 18.47
CA VAL A 78 -5.23 13.05 17.80
C VAL A 78 -5.04 14.31 18.67
N SER A 79 -5.06 14.17 20.00
CA SER A 79 -4.84 15.30 20.90
C SER A 79 -3.36 15.61 21.12
N THR A 80 -2.45 14.67 20.84
CA THR A 80 -1.02 14.78 21.14
C THR A 80 -0.17 15.10 19.92
N HIS A 81 -0.68 14.85 18.71
CA HIS A 81 0.07 15.01 17.47
C HIS A 81 -0.63 15.98 16.52
N ASP A 82 0.18 16.63 15.69
CA ASP A 82 -0.29 17.49 14.62
C ASP A 82 -1.07 16.66 13.56
N PRO A 83 -2.17 17.19 12.98
CA PRO A 83 -2.91 16.51 11.92
C PRO A 83 -2.07 16.05 10.74
N LEU A 84 -1.14 16.88 10.26
CA LEU A 84 -0.25 16.55 9.14
C LEU A 84 0.73 15.45 9.54
N TYR A 85 1.22 15.47 10.78
CA TYR A 85 2.05 14.38 11.30
C TYR A 85 1.30 13.05 11.25
N LEU A 86 0.05 13.02 11.74
CA LEU A 86 -0.76 11.80 11.73
C LEU A 86 -0.98 11.32 10.30
N GLU A 87 -1.44 12.20 9.43
CA GLU A 87 -1.65 11.89 8.01
C GLU A 87 -0.41 11.27 7.35
N LEU A 88 0.75 11.93 7.42
CA LEU A 88 1.95 11.50 6.69
C LEU A 88 2.59 10.27 7.30
N ILE A 89 2.80 10.26 8.62
CA ILE A 89 3.45 9.14 9.31
C ILE A 89 2.54 7.92 9.31
N GLY A 90 1.23 8.11 9.50
CA GLY A 90 0.26 7.03 9.37
C GLY A 90 0.27 6.43 7.97
N THR A 91 0.20 7.25 6.91
CA THR A 91 0.26 6.76 5.52
C THR A 91 1.54 5.99 5.25
N PHE A 92 2.70 6.54 5.66
CA PHE A 92 3.98 5.86 5.50
C PHE A 92 4.02 4.53 6.24
N THR A 93 3.54 4.49 7.48
CA THR A 93 3.49 3.26 8.29
C THR A 93 2.63 2.19 7.64
N ILE A 94 1.45 2.55 7.14
CA ILE A 94 0.57 1.63 6.40
C ILE A 94 1.29 1.07 5.17
N ARG A 95 1.93 1.93 4.37
CA ARG A 95 2.68 1.50 3.18
C ARG A 95 3.84 0.58 3.52
N ILE A 96 4.54 0.83 4.63
CA ILE A 96 5.62 -0.06 5.10
C ILE A 96 5.08 -1.44 5.47
N ILE A 97 4.03 -1.50 6.29
CA ILE A 97 3.48 -2.75 6.83
C ILE A 97 2.79 -3.58 5.74
N PHE A 98 1.94 -2.95 4.93
CA PHE A 98 1.05 -3.64 4.00
C PHE A 98 1.59 -3.78 2.59
N PHE A 99 2.68 -3.08 2.23
CA PHE A 99 3.29 -3.18 0.91
C PHE A 99 4.80 -3.45 0.96
N VAL A 100 5.60 -2.57 1.58
CA VAL A 100 7.07 -2.67 1.47
C VAL A 100 7.62 -3.92 2.14
N LEU A 101 7.28 -4.17 3.41
CA LEU A 101 7.74 -5.35 4.14
C LEU A 101 7.32 -6.67 3.46
N PRO A 102 6.03 -6.89 3.12
CA PRO A 102 5.64 -8.13 2.44
C PRO A 102 6.31 -8.25 1.06
N SER A 103 6.46 -7.16 0.31
CA SER A 103 7.13 -7.19 -1.00
C SER A 103 8.61 -7.55 -0.89
N LEU A 104 9.33 -7.02 0.10
CA LEU A 104 10.73 -7.35 0.36
C LEU A 104 10.90 -8.79 0.87
N ALA A 105 9.99 -9.26 1.72
CA ALA A 105 10.02 -10.64 2.20
C ALA A 105 9.85 -11.63 1.04
N VAL A 106 8.88 -11.38 0.15
CA VAL A 106 8.66 -12.18 -1.07
C VAL A 106 9.83 -12.07 -2.03
N LEU A 107 10.40 -10.88 -2.25
CA LEU A 107 11.57 -10.71 -3.09
C LEU A 107 12.78 -11.51 -2.55
N GLY A 108 12.97 -11.48 -1.23
CA GLY A 108 13.99 -12.26 -0.53
C GLY A 108 13.79 -13.75 -0.75
N PHE A 109 12.56 -14.24 -0.56
CA PHE A 109 12.20 -15.64 -0.83
C PHE A 109 12.47 -16.04 -2.29
N ASP A 110 12.06 -15.22 -3.25
CA ASP A 110 12.28 -15.44 -4.69
C ASP A 110 13.77 -15.52 -5.05
N THR A 111 14.61 -14.78 -4.33
CA THR A 111 16.06 -14.72 -4.57
C THR A 111 16.80 -15.85 -3.86
N LEU A 112 16.37 -16.22 -2.65
CA LEU A 112 17.04 -17.23 -1.81
C LEU A 112 16.67 -18.67 -2.22
N ILE A 113 15.42 -18.90 -2.64
CA ILE A 113 14.90 -20.24 -2.98
C ILE A 113 14.17 -20.20 -4.33
N PRO A 114 14.88 -19.91 -5.45
CA PRO A 114 14.26 -19.66 -6.74
C PRO A 114 13.53 -20.87 -7.33
N SER A 115 13.98 -22.10 -7.03
CA SER A 115 13.32 -23.33 -7.50
C SER A 115 11.93 -23.53 -6.89
N LEU A 116 11.78 -23.25 -5.59
CA LEU A 116 10.49 -23.33 -4.90
C LEU A 116 9.59 -22.16 -5.30
N SER A 117 10.14 -20.94 -5.40
CA SER A 117 9.35 -19.80 -5.87
C SER A 117 8.80 -20.02 -7.28
N ALA A 118 9.62 -20.53 -8.21
CA ALA A 118 9.18 -20.83 -9.57
C ALA A 118 8.05 -21.87 -9.64
N SER A 119 7.92 -22.81 -8.70
CA SER A 119 6.83 -23.78 -8.74
C SER A 119 5.48 -23.22 -8.30
N ILE A 120 5.48 -22.10 -7.56
CA ILE A 120 4.28 -21.44 -7.03
C ILE A 120 3.96 -20.11 -7.74
N LYS A 121 4.72 -19.74 -8.78
CA LYS A 121 4.48 -18.56 -9.61
C LYS A 121 3.72 -18.91 -10.89
N THR A 122 2.85 -18.00 -11.34
CA THR A 122 1.98 -18.20 -12.50
C THR A 122 2.74 -18.44 -13.80
N ARG A 123 3.87 -17.74 -14.02
CA ARG A 123 4.79 -17.98 -15.16
C ARG A 123 6.11 -18.63 -14.76
N GLY A 124 6.13 -19.26 -13.59
CA GLY A 124 7.30 -19.90 -13.02
C GLY A 124 8.58 -19.07 -13.07
N ALA A 125 9.65 -19.63 -13.64
CA ALA A 125 10.97 -19.01 -13.62
C ALA A 125 11.06 -17.65 -14.35
N ALA A 126 10.10 -17.34 -15.24
CA ALA A 126 10.08 -16.08 -15.98
C ALA A 126 9.73 -14.86 -15.10
N GLN A 127 9.03 -15.08 -13.98
CA GLN A 127 8.66 -14.07 -12.99
C GLN A 127 9.66 -13.96 -11.83
N LEU A 128 10.80 -14.65 -11.92
CA LEU A 128 11.84 -14.55 -10.90
C LEU A 128 12.66 -13.27 -11.08
N PRO A 129 12.97 -12.56 -9.99
CA PRO A 129 13.84 -11.37 -10.03
C PRO A 129 15.27 -11.73 -10.47
N THR A 130 15.68 -13.00 -10.37
CA THR A 130 16.98 -13.51 -10.81
C THR A 130 17.17 -13.48 -12.33
N GLN A 131 16.09 -13.32 -13.10
CA GLN A 131 16.18 -13.06 -14.55
C GLN A 131 16.76 -11.67 -14.86
N LEU A 132 16.74 -10.76 -13.88
CA LEU A 132 17.31 -9.42 -14.02
C LEU A 132 18.78 -9.42 -13.59
N SER A 133 19.59 -8.60 -14.24
CA SER A 133 20.95 -8.34 -13.76
C SER A 133 20.92 -7.70 -12.37
N SER A 134 21.91 -7.97 -11.52
CA SER A 134 21.95 -7.44 -10.15
C SER A 134 21.89 -5.91 -10.09
N ARG A 135 22.47 -5.22 -11.10
CA ARG A 135 22.37 -3.76 -11.23
C ARG A 135 20.93 -3.32 -11.47
N ARG A 136 20.21 -4.02 -12.35
CA ARG A 136 18.82 -3.71 -12.69
C ARG A 136 17.89 -4.02 -11.51
N LEU A 137 18.09 -5.13 -10.83
CA LEU A 137 17.31 -5.49 -9.64
C LEU A 137 17.50 -4.45 -8.52
N ARG A 138 18.74 -4.00 -8.27
CA ARG A 138 19.00 -2.92 -7.30
C ARG A 138 18.33 -1.61 -7.71
N ASN A 139 18.30 -1.30 -9.01
CA ASN A 139 17.58 -0.13 -9.51
C ASN A 139 16.08 -0.24 -9.22
N VAL A 140 15.47 -1.39 -9.51
CA VAL A 140 14.05 -1.63 -9.19
C VAL A 140 13.80 -1.46 -7.70
N LEU A 141 14.60 -2.12 -6.86
CA LEU A 141 14.50 -2.01 -5.41
C LEU A 141 14.56 -0.56 -4.92
N PHE A 142 15.57 0.20 -5.36
CA PHE A 142 15.75 1.58 -4.95
C PHE A 142 14.61 2.48 -5.42
N VAL A 143 14.25 2.40 -6.70
CA VAL A 143 13.18 3.23 -7.28
C VAL A 143 11.83 2.90 -6.67
N SER A 144 11.50 1.62 -6.46
CA SER A 144 10.23 1.21 -5.84
C SER A 144 10.08 1.75 -4.42
N ILE A 145 11.15 1.68 -3.60
CA ILE A 145 11.16 2.22 -2.24
C ILE A 145 11.12 3.76 -2.26
N PHE A 146 11.90 4.37 -3.15
CA PHE A 146 11.89 5.82 -3.35
C PHE A 146 10.50 6.31 -3.71
N ASN A 147 9.81 5.66 -4.65
CA ASN A 147 8.47 6.02 -5.09
C ASN A 147 7.46 5.95 -3.93
N VAL A 148 7.53 4.93 -3.07
CA VAL A 148 6.69 4.88 -1.86
C VAL A 148 6.95 6.09 -0.96
N ALA A 149 8.20 6.44 -0.67
CA ALA A 149 8.53 7.61 0.13
C ALA A 149 8.12 8.92 -0.57
N PHE A 150 8.30 9.00 -1.88
CA PHE A 150 7.99 10.15 -2.71
C PHE A 150 6.47 10.42 -2.77
N THR A 151 5.63 9.39 -2.73
CA THR A 151 4.18 9.56 -2.65
C THR A 151 3.73 10.22 -1.34
N VAL A 152 4.37 9.88 -0.22
CA VAL A 152 4.12 10.53 1.07
C VAL A 152 4.65 11.96 1.08
N PHE A 153 5.81 12.20 0.48
CA PHE A 153 6.32 13.56 0.29
C PHE A 153 5.37 14.42 -0.57
N ALA A 154 4.91 13.89 -1.71
CA ALA A 154 3.98 14.58 -2.59
C ALA A 154 2.66 14.90 -1.87
N GLN A 155 2.17 13.98 -1.04
CA GLN A 155 1.01 14.22 -0.18
C GLN A 155 1.22 15.39 0.78
N GLY A 156 2.35 15.45 1.49
CA GLY A 156 2.67 16.58 2.37
C GLY A 156 2.82 17.90 1.62
N ALA A 157 3.45 17.87 0.43
CA ALA A 157 3.58 19.04 -0.42
C ALA A 157 2.21 19.55 -0.92
N CYS A 158 1.32 18.64 -1.32
CA CYS A 158 -0.04 18.99 -1.71
C CYS A 158 -0.84 19.57 -0.55
N ASP A 159 -0.75 18.98 0.64
CA ASP A 159 -1.45 19.50 1.82
C ASP A 159 -0.94 20.90 2.20
N TYR A 160 0.38 21.13 2.15
CA TYR A 160 0.98 22.44 2.34
C TYR A 160 0.47 23.47 1.32
N VAL A 161 0.42 23.12 0.03
CA VAL A 161 -0.11 24.03 -1.00
C VAL A 161 -1.60 24.32 -0.77
N LEU A 162 -2.40 23.32 -0.40
CA LEU A 162 -3.81 23.51 -0.11
C LEU A 162 -4.00 24.46 1.07
N THR A 163 -3.30 24.22 2.18
CA THR A 163 -3.51 24.91 3.46
C THR A 163 -2.84 26.28 3.52
N GLU A 164 -1.56 26.37 3.15
CA GLU A 164 -0.73 27.57 3.34
C GLU A 164 -0.75 28.50 2.12
N VAL A 165 -0.89 27.96 0.90
CA VAL A 165 -0.87 28.78 -0.33
C VAL A 165 -2.29 29.13 -0.77
N LEU A 166 -3.17 28.13 -0.85
CA LEU A 166 -4.53 28.31 -1.37
C LEU A 166 -5.57 28.64 -0.29
N ASN A 167 -5.20 28.55 1.00
CA ASN A 167 -6.13 28.72 2.13
C ASN A 167 -7.36 27.80 2.07
N ILE A 168 -7.19 26.61 1.49
CA ILE A 168 -8.17 25.53 1.42
C ILE A 168 -7.91 24.57 2.57
N ARG A 169 -8.96 23.96 3.12
CA ARG A 169 -8.81 22.94 4.17
C ARG A 169 -8.02 21.74 3.65
N SER A 170 -7.20 21.14 4.53
CA SER A 170 -6.49 19.88 4.28
C SER A 170 -7.39 18.83 3.62
N ALA A 171 -6.81 18.09 2.67
CA ALA A 171 -7.51 17.07 1.89
C ALA A 171 -8.12 15.99 2.78
N ILE A 172 -7.37 15.56 3.80
CA ILE A 172 -7.73 14.48 4.70
C ILE A 172 -8.21 15.05 6.02
N ARG A 173 -9.39 14.61 6.47
CA ARG A 173 -9.93 15.09 7.74
C ARG A 173 -9.37 14.26 8.89
N VAL A 174 -8.62 14.91 9.77
CA VAL A 174 -8.22 14.36 11.07
C VAL A 174 -9.16 14.90 12.15
N SER A 175 -9.85 14.02 12.88
CA SER A 175 -10.73 14.43 13.98
C SER A 175 -10.76 13.41 15.12
N LYS A 176 -11.05 13.88 16.34
CA LYS A 176 -11.11 13.03 17.54
C LYS A 176 -12.29 12.06 17.53
N ILE A 177 -13.35 12.39 16.79
CA ILE A 177 -14.53 11.54 16.65
C ILE A 177 -14.32 10.69 15.39
N PRO A 178 -14.01 9.39 15.52
CA PRO A 178 -13.86 8.54 14.35
C PRO A 178 -15.22 8.35 13.65
N PRO A 179 -15.23 8.19 12.32
CA PRO A 179 -16.45 7.82 11.61
C PRO A 179 -16.95 6.46 12.07
N ALA A 180 -18.27 6.25 12.01
CA ALA A 180 -18.86 4.95 12.28
C ALA A 180 -18.31 3.91 11.28
N PRO A 181 -17.78 2.76 11.75
CA PRO A 181 -17.25 1.71 10.88
C PRO A 181 -18.27 1.24 9.84
N TRP A 182 -19.52 1.11 10.26
CA TRP A 182 -20.67 0.82 9.40
C TRP A 182 -21.77 1.87 9.62
N PRO A 183 -22.40 2.42 8.56
CA PRO A 183 -22.13 2.21 7.13
C PRO A 183 -21.13 3.22 6.54
N THR A 184 -20.71 4.24 7.29
CA THR A 184 -19.99 5.41 6.73
C THR A 184 -18.63 5.04 6.15
N MET A 185 -17.75 4.41 6.93
CA MET A 185 -16.40 4.07 6.44
C MET A 185 -16.45 3.11 5.27
N VAL A 186 -17.33 2.10 5.29
CA VAL A 186 -17.47 1.17 4.16
C VAL A 186 -17.89 1.90 2.88
N LYS A 187 -18.87 2.81 2.95
CA LYS A 187 -19.27 3.61 1.79
C LYS A 187 -18.13 4.46 1.25
N GLU A 188 -17.40 5.13 2.13
CA GLU A 188 -16.25 5.95 1.74
C GLU A 188 -15.14 5.11 1.09
N VAL A 189 -14.82 3.93 1.65
CA VAL A 189 -13.85 3.00 1.05
C VAL A 189 -14.32 2.55 -0.34
N LEU A 190 -15.60 2.19 -0.50
CA LEU A 190 -16.15 1.79 -1.80
C LEU A 190 -16.08 2.92 -2.81
N TYR A 191 -16.44 4.15 -2.43
CA TYR A 191 -16.29 5.33 -3.29
C TYR A 191 -14.84 5.56 -3.68
N GLY A 192 -13.91 5.44 -2.73
CA GLY A 192 -12.47 5.55 -2.99
C GLY A 192 -11.96 4.50 -3.98
N LEU A 193 -12.37 3.24 -3.83
CA LEU A 193 -11.97 2.15 -4.73
C LEU A 193 -12.55 2.32 -6.15
N VAL A 194 -13.82 2.72 -6.27
CA VAL A 194 -14.45 2.95 -7.58
C VAL A 194 -13.81 4.15 -8.27
N CYS A 195 -13.64 5.28 -7.56
CA CYS A 195 -13.09 6.50 -8.15
C CYS A 195 -11.61 6.35 -8.49
N ARG A 196 -10.80 5.71 -7.64
CA ARG A 196 -9.40 5.41 -7.98
C ARG A 196 -9.33 4.51 -9.21
N GLY A 197 -10.21 3.51 -9.32
CA GLY A 197 -10.22 2.55 -10.43
C GLY A 197 -10.53 3.25 -11.76
N PHE A 198 -11.54 4.13 -11.74
CA PHE A 198 -11.92 4.96 -12.88
C PHE A 198 -10.79 5.89 -13.31
N LEU A 199 -10.27 6.71 -12.38
CA LEU A 199 -9.19 7.65 -12.68
C LEU A 199 -7.92 6.95 -13.16
N HIS A 200 -7.53 5.85 -12.50
CA HIS A 200 -6.37 5.06 -12.93
C HIS A 200 -6.54 4.55 -14.36
N TYR A 201 -7.70 3.97 -14.68
CA TYR A 201 -7.93 3.38 -16.01
C TYR A 201 -7.70 4.39 -17.14
N PHE A 202 -8.31 5.57 -17.05
CA PHE A 202 -8.15 6.60 -18.09
C PHE A 202 -6.74 7.19 -18.12
N ILE A 203 -6.11 7.41 -16.95
CA ILE A 203 -4.73 7.90 -16.91
C ILE A 203 -3.77 6.85 -17.52
N HIS A 204 -3.92 5.59 -17.14
CA HIS A 204 -3.06 4.51 -17.59
C HIS A 204 -3.25 4.24 -19.09
N ARG A 205 -4.49 4.13 -19.57
CA ARG A 205 -4.78 3.90 -20.99
C ARG A 205 -4.44 5.11 -21.85
N ASP A 206 -4.99 6.28 -21.53
CA ASP A 206 -4.99 7.41 -22.46
C ASP A 206 -3.77 8.32 -22.29
N ILE A 207 -3.08 8.29 -21.15
CA ILE A 207 -1.87 9.09 -20.90
C ILE A 207 -0.60 8.25 -20.97
N MET A 208 -0.55 7.13 -20.23
CA MET A 208 0.66 6.28 -20.18
C MET A 208 0.81 5.39 -21.42
N HIS A 209 -0.30 5.05 -22.09
CA HIS A 209 -0.30 4.33 -23.37
C HIS A 209 -0.84 5.16 -24.53
N ALA A 210 -0.77 6.49 -24.42
CA ALA A 210 -1.12 7.42 -25.50
C ALA A 210 -0.50 6.99 -26.83
N SER A 211 -1.34 6.87 -27.86
CA SER A 211 -0.93 6.54 -29.23
C SER A 211 -1.09 7.77 -30.14
N PRO A 212 -0.04 8.17 -30.90
CA PRO A 212 1.31 7.59 -30.91
C PRO A 212 2.06 7.85 -29.59
N ARG A 213 3.08 7.03 -29.28
CA ARG A 213 3.95 7.15 -28.07
C ARG A 213 4.88 8.39 -28.12
N GLY A 214 4.32 9.54 -28.49
CA GLY A 214 5.00 10.82 -28.61
C GLY A 214 5.01 11.63 -27.32
N SER A 215 4.19 11.28 -26.32
CA SER A 215 4.21 11.97 -25.03
C SER A 215 5.43 11.53 -24.20
N VAL A 216 5.95 12.46 -23.38
CA VAL A 216 7.07 12.17 -22.46
C VAL A 216 6.67 11.11 -21.43
N LEU A 217 5.43 11.19 -20.92
CA LEU A 217 4.89 10.26 -19.93
C LEU A 217 4.75 8.83 -20.50
N ALA A 218 4.26 8.69 -21.73
CA ALA A 218 4.15 7.38 -22.37
C ALA A 218 5.51 6.73 -22.63
N ARG A 219 6.52 7.54 -23.01
CA ARG A 219 7.90 7.04 -23.14
C ARG A 219 8.47 6.61 -21.81
N TRP A 220 8.33 7.42 -20.77
CA TRP A 220 8.82 7.09 -19.43
C TRP A 220 8.18 5.81 -18.90
N HIS A 221 6.86 5.68 -19.00
CA HIS A 221 6.15 4.47 -18.58
C HIS A 221 6.59 3.23 -19.39
N ALA A 222 6.79 3.38 -20.70
CA ALA A 222 7.28 2.30 -21.55
C ALA A 222 8.72 1.87 -21.17
N ASP A 223 9.61 2.82 -20.91
CA ASP A 223 11.03 2.55 -20.62
C ASP A 223 11.23 1.99 -19.20
N TRP A 224 10.43 2.46 -18.23
CA TRP A 224 10.54 2.09 -16.82
C TRP A 224 9.67 0.87 -16.51
N ALA A 225 8.35 1.03 -16.41
CA ALA A 225 7.44 -0.05 -16.06
C ALA A 225 7.52 -1.21 -17.07
N HIS A 226 7.33 -0.93 -18.36
CA HIS A 226 7.41 -1.98 -19.42
C HIS A 226 8.83 -2.36 -19.82
N GLY A 227 9.84 -1.74 -19.20
CA GLY A 227 11.17 -2.31 -19.18
C GLY A 227 11.18 -3.69 -18.53
N LEU A 228 10.26 -3.97 -17.62
CA LEU A 228 10.00 -5.30 -17.08
C LEU A 228 8.97 -6.01 -17.96
N LYS A 229 9.26 -7.25 -18.38
CA LYS A 229 8.30 -8.06 -19.15
C LYS A 229 7.31 -8.82 -18.26
N HIS A 230 7.72 -9.11 -17.04
CA HIS A 230 6.92 -9.81 -16.04
C HIS A 230 7.05 -9.09 -14.70
N PRO A 231 5.94 -8.83 -14.00
CA PRO A 231 5.97 -8.22 -12.70
C PRO A 231 6.44 -9.21 -11.63
N PHE A 232 6.97 -8.65 -10.55
CA PHE A 232 7.19 -9.30 -9.26
C PHE A 232 6.84 -8.26 -8.18
N SER A 233 6.84 -8.64 -6.90
CA SER A 233 6.24 -7.85 -5.79
C SER A 233 6.52 -6.33 -5.83
N LEU A 234 7.77 -5.90 -6.03
CA LEU A 234 8.15 -4.47 -6.07
C LEU A 234 7.81 -3.75 -7.37
N ALA A 235 7.46 -4.47 -8.44
CA ALA A 235 7.10 -3.88 -9.72
C ALA A 235 5.85 -2.98 -9.62
N ALA A 236 4.98 -3.20 -8.63
CA ALA A 236 3.79 -2.39 -8.39
C ALA A 236 4.08 -0.90 -8.12
N THR A 237 5.28 -0.57 -7.62
CA THR A 237 5.72 0.83 -7.43
C THR A 237 6.94 1.17 -8.26
N TYR A 238 7.33 0.30 -9.20
CA TYR A 238 8.43 0.54 -10.11
C TYR A 238 7.95 1.19 -11.40
N ASP A 239 8.10 2.51 -11.46
CA ASP A 239 7.95 3.30 -12.67
C ASP A 239 8.75 4.60 -12.51
N HIS A 240 8.80 5.42 -13.57
CA HIS A 240 9.26 6.79 -13.44
C HIS A 240 8.44 7.50 -12.34
N PRO A 241 9.06 8.23 -11.39
CA PRO A 241 8.36 8.76 -10.21
C PRO A 241 7.12 9.60 -10.52
N ILE A 242 7.16 10.37 -11.62
CA ILE A 242 6.00 11.16 -12.08
C ILE A 242 4.89 10.26 -12.62
N CYS A 243 5.23 9.21 -13.38
CA CYS A 243 4.25 8.27 -13.89
C CYS A 243 3.57 7.54 -12.73
N HIS A 244 4.34 7.05 -11.76
CA HIS A 244 3.80 6.42 -10.55
C HIS A 244 2.89 7.36 -9.74
N LEU A 245 3.27 8.63 -9.59
CA LEU A 245 2.39 9.62 -8.95
C LEU A 245 1.06 9.76 -9.69
N LEU A 246 1.08 9.77 -11.03
CA LEU A 246 -0.12 9.95 -11.84
C LEU A 246 -1.00 8.69 -11.91
N THR A 247 -0.42 7.50 -11.96
CA THR A 247 -1.17 6.24 -12.08
C THR A 247 -1.66 5.72 -10.74
N ASP A 248 -0.89 5.84 -9.67
CA ASP A 248 -1.19 5.15 -8.40
C ASP A 248 -1.63 6.12 -7.32
N TRP A 249 -0.85 7.19 -7.12
CA TRP A 249 -1.08 8.10 -6.01
C TRP A 249 -2.21 9.11 -6.28
N ALA A 250 -2.20 9.77 -7.43
CA ALA A 250 -3.17 10.82 -7.77
C ALA A 250 -4.60 10.28 -7.82
N PRO A 251 -4.91 9.12 -8.45
CA PRO A 251 -6.27 8.57 -8.44
C PRO A 251 -6.81 8.33 -7.03
N LEU A 252 -5.94 7.87 -6.15
CA LEU A 252 -6.29 7.59 -4.76
C LEU A 252 -6.45 8.88 -3.94
N TYR A 253 -5.48 9.79 -4.05
CA TYR A 253 -5.46 11.04 -3.28
C TYR A 253 -6.53 12.03 -3.74
N LEU A 254 -6.78 12.16 -5.06
CA LEU A 254 -7.84 13.01 -5.60
C LEU A 254 -9.23 12.53 -5.19
N SER A 255 -9.45 11.21 -5.13
CA SER A 255 -10.69 10.64 -4.60
C SER A 255 -10.89 11.09 -3.14
N THR A 256 -9.84 11.01 -2.33
CA THR A 256 -9.88 11.44 -0.93
C THR A 256 -10.09 12.94 -0.77
N LEU A 257 -9.42 13.76 -1.59
CA LEU A 257 -9.60 15.22 -1.63
C LEU A 257 -11.05 15.57 -1.94
N PHE A 258 -11.64 14.93 -2.95
CA PHE A 258 -13.00 15.21 -3.41
C PHE A 258 -14.05 14.86 -2.35
N PHE A 259 -13.93 13.68 -1.72
CA PHE A 259 -14.90 13.22 -0.71
C PHE A 259 -14.56 13.63 0.73
N ARG A 260 -13.39 14.25 0.97
CA ARG A 260 -12.85 14.59 2.30
C ARG A 260 -12.90 13.43 3.30
N PHE A 261 -12.31 12.29 2.95
CA PHE A 261 -12.33 11.14 3.85
C PHE A 261 -11.68 11.45 5.21
N HIS A 262 -12.17 10.77 6.24
CA HIS A 262 -11.48 10.77 7.52
C HIS A 262 -10.16 10.00 7.40
N VAL A 263 -9.13 10.41 8.15
CA VAL A 263 -7.79 9.80 8.09
C VAL A 263 -7.80 8.28 8.38
N LEU A 264 -8.72 7.81 9.24
CA LEU A 264 -8.90 6.37 9.46
C LEU A 264 -9.44 5.64 8.23
N THR A 265 -10.38 6.22 7.51
CA THR A 265 -10.87 5.68 6.23
C THR A 265 -9.73 5.66 5.22
N TRP A 266 -8.93 6.74 5.16
CA TRP A 266 -7.76 6.82 4.32
C TRP A 266 -6.73 5.71 4.62
N TYR A 267 -6.47 5.39 5.90
CA TYR A 267 -5.57 4.29 6.26
C TYR A 267 -6.10 2.93 5.81
N ILE A 268 -7.39 2.66 6.02
CA ILE A 268 -8.00 1.39 5.57
C ILE A 268 -7.92 1.29 4.05
N LEU A 269 -8.31 2.34 3.35
CA LEU A 269 -8.26 2.38 1.89
C LEU A 269 -6.83 2.18 1.38
N THR A 270 -5.85 2.86 1.98
CA THR A 270 -4.43 2.72 1.65
C THR A 270 -3.92 1.31 1.95
N ALA A 271 -4.35 0.68 3.04
CA ALA A 271 -3.99 -0.69 3.39
C ALA A 271 -4.55 -1.70 2.39
N ILE A 272 -5.83 -1.55 2.03
CA ILE A 272 -6.48 -2.40 1.01
C ILE A 272 -5.75 -2.27 -0.33
N VAL A 273 -5.49 -1.05 -0.79
CA VAL A 273 -4.78 -0.81 -2.07
C VAL A 273 -3.34 -1.32 -2.01
N SER A 274 -2.65 -1.18 -0.88
CA SER A 274 -1.29 -1.69 -0.66
C SER A 274 -1.23 -3.22 -0.75
N LEU A 275 -2.17 -3.90 -0.11
CA LEU A 275 -2.29 -5.36 -0.18
C LEU A 275 -2.68 -5.82 -1.58
N GLU A 276 -3.62 -5.12 -2.22
CA GLU A 276 -4.02 -5.39 -3.60
C GLU A 276 -2.81 -5.31 -4.54
N GLN A 277 -2.05 -4.22 -4.49
CA GLN A 277 -0.82 -4.03 -5.26
C GLN A 277 0.20 -5.15 -4.98
N PHE A 278 0.42 -5.49 -3.71
CA PHE A 278 1.32 -6.58 -3.34
C PHE A 278 0.87 -7.93 -3.95
N PHE A 279 -0.40 -8.32 -3.79
CA PHE A 279 -0.88 -9.61 -4.26
C PHE A 279 -0.87 -9.70 -5.79
N ILE A 280 -1.41 -8.70 -6.48
CA ILE A 280 -1.54 -8.67 -7.94
C ILE A 280 -0.16 -8.75 -8.61
N TYR A 281 0.84 -8.05 -8.09
CA TYR A 281 2.17 -7.99 -8.71
C TYR A 281 3.14 -9.07 -8.25
N SER A 282 2.87 -9.77 -7.14
CA SER A 282 3.78 -10.80 -6.59
C SER A 282 4.13 -11.91 -7.58
N GLY A 283 3.22 -12.20 -8.52
CA GLY A 283 3.33 -13.27 -9.51
C GLY A 283 3.00 -14.66 -8.95
N TYR A 284 2.53 -14.76 -7.70
CA TYR A 284 2.13 -16.04 -7.12
C TYR A 284 0.78 -16.53 -7.62
N SER A 285 0.67 -17.85 -7.82
CA SER A 285 -0.55 -18.52 -8.26
C SER A 285 -1.53 -18.79 -7.13
N VAL A 286 -1.05 -18.85 -5.87
CA VAL A 286 -1.88 -19.06 -4.69
C VAL A 286 -2.10 -17.74 -3.97
N LEU A 287 -3.29 -17.16 -4.15
CA LEU A 287 -3.70 -15.91 -3.52
C LEU A 287 -4.83 -16.14 -2.50
N PRO A 288 -5.04 -15.22 -1.53
CA PRO A 288 -6.11 -15.35 -0.54
C PRO A 288 -7.50 -15.51 -1.16
N SER A 289 -7.75 -14.81 -2.28
CA SER A 289 -8.88 -15.07 -3.19
C SER A 289 -8.34 -15.80 -4.41
N GLN A 290 -8.68 -17.09 -4.54
CA GLN A 290 -8.05 -17.94 -5.56
C GLN A 290 -8.52 -17.64 -6.98
N ILE A 291 -9.62 -16.90 -7.15
CA ILE A 291 -10.18 -16.60 -8.48
C ILE A 291 -10.10 -15.11 -8.75
N LEU A 292 -10.78 -14.25 -7.97
CA LEU A 292 -10.78 -12.80 -8.26
C LEU A 292 -9.38 -12.15 -8.18
N LEU A 293 -8.61 -12.40 -7.11
CA LEU A 293 -7.24 -11.86 -7.02
C LEU A 293 -6.32 -12.51 -8.06
N ALA A 294 -6.53 -13.79 -8.40
CA ALA A 294 -5.74 -14.49 -9.40
C ALA A 294 -5.99 -13.94 -10.82
N GLY A 295 -7.25 -13.70 -11.19
CA GLY A 295 -7.62 -13.08 -12.46
C GLY A 295 -7.05 -11.67 -12.59
N MET A 296 -7.08 -10.87 -11.52
CA MET A 296 -6.43 -9.54 -11.50
C MET A 296 -4.90 -9.64 -11.70
N ALA A 297 -4.25 -10.60 -11.06
CA ALA A 297 -2.82 -10.85 -11.22
C ALA A 297 -2.47 -11.31 -12.64
N GLN A 298 -3.27 -12.21 -13.24
CA GLN A 298 -3.09 -12.69 -14.62
C GLN A 298 -3.22 -11.54 -15.63
N ARG A 299 -4.29 -10.74 -15.52
CA ARG A 299 -4.50 -9.57 -16.39
C ARG A 299 -3.36 -8.57 -16.31
N THR A 300 -2.86 -8.31 -15.10
CA THR A 300 -1.71 -7.44 -14.87
C THR A 300 -0.45 -8.02 -15.52
N ASP A 301 -0.16 -9.29 -15.30
CA ASP A 301 1.01 -9.93 -15.90
C ASP A 301 0.95 -9.98 -17.44
N SER A 302 -0.23 -10.11 -18.05
CA SER A 302 -0.39 -9.99 -19.50
C SER A 302 -0.33 -8.56 -20.04
N HIS A 303 -0.76 -7.57 -19.26
CA HIS A 303 -0.48 -6.16 -19.58
C HIS A 303 1.03 -5.94 -19.76
N TYR A 304 1.83 -6.41 -18.81
CA TYR A 304 3.30 -6.34 -18.89
C TYR A 304 3.86 -7.19 -20.03
N ALA A 305 3.39 -8.43 -20.19
CA ALA A 305 3.92 -9.34 -21.22
C ALA A 305 3.67 -8.86 -22.66
N THR A 306 2.60 -8.11 -22.88
CA THR A 306 2.24 -7.53 -24.18
C THR A 306 2.83 -6.14 -24.42
N GLY A 307 3.47 -5.54 -23.42
CA GLY A 307 3.98 -4.16 -23.48
C GLY A 307 2.87 -3.11 -23.47
N GLY A 308 1.77 -3.40 -22.77
CA GLY A 308 0.66 -2.48 -22.53
C GLY A 308 -0.40 -2.41 -23.62
N LYS A 309 -0.70 -3.53 -24.29
CA LYS A 309 -1.71 -3.58 -25.37
C LYS A 309 -3.17 -3.68 -24.88
N GLY A 310 -3.38 -3.96 -23.59
CA GLY A 310 -4.70 -4.12 -22.98
C GLY A 310 -4.57 -4.28 -21.46
N ASN A 311 -5.69 -4.48 -20.76
CA ASN A 311 -5.76 -4.64 -19.29
C ASN A 311 -5.18 -3.45 -18.52
N TYR A 312 -5.75 -2.26 -18.71
CA TYR A 312 -5.27 -1.01 -18.10
C TYR A 312 -5.80 -0.79 -16.68
N GLY A 313 -6.89 -1.43 -16.28
CA GLY A 313 -7.52 -1.27 -14.99
C GLY A 313 -7.07 -2.31 -13.96
N HIS A 314 -6.96 -1.89 -12.71
CA HIS A 314 -6.61 -2.76 -11.57
C HIS A 314 -7.49 -4.03 -11.46
N TRP A 315 -8.81 -3.87 -11.61
CA TRP A 315 -9.76 -4.97 -11.44
C TRP A 315 -10.16 -5.65 -12.75
N GLY A 316 -9.88 -5.01 -13.90
CA GLY A 316 -10.34 -5.45 -15.22
C GLY A 316 -11.79 -5.10 -15.56
N VAL A 317 -12.59 -4.56 -14.64
CA VAL A 317 -14.00 -4.18 -14.90
C VAL A 317 -14.12 -3.16 -16.02
N LEU A 318 -13.28 -2.11 -16.00
CA LEU A 318 -13.30 -1.09 -17.05
C LEU A 318 -12.75 -1.63 -18.37
N ASP A 319 -11.78 -2.55 -18.33
CA ASP A 319 -11.31 -3.21 -19.54
C ASP A 319 -12.39 -4.07 -20.20
N TRP A 320 -13.21 -4.74 -19.40
CA TRP A 320 -14.39 -5.45 -19.90
C TRP A 320 -15.42 -4.48 -20.50
N ILE A 321 -15.78 -3.40 -19.79
CA ILE A 321 -16.77 -2.41 -20.27
C ILE A 321 -16.34 -1.77 -21.59
N PHE A 322 -15.07 -1.41 -21.73
CA PHE A 322 -14.55 -0.71 -22.91
C PHE A 322 -13.92 -1.64 -23.95
N GLY A 323 -13.93 -2.96 -23.73
CA GLY A 323 -13.33 -3.93 -24.66
C GLY A 323 -11.82 -3.78 -24.83
N THR A 324 -11.10 -3.39 -23.76
CA THR A 324 -9.65 -3.18 -23.77
C THR A 324 -8.87 -4.32 -23.11
N GLY A 325 -9.45 -5.52 -23.05
CA GLY A 325 -8.77 -6.72 -22.58
C GLY A 325 -7.64 -7.18 -23.50
N CYS A 326 -6.64 -7.88 -22.96
CA CYS A 326 -5.64 -8.55 -23.78
C CYS A 326 -6.26 -9.72 -24.59
N PRO A 327 -5.88 -9.93 -25.86
CA PRO A 327 -6.46 -11.02 -26.67
C PRO A 327 -6.22 -12.40 -26.07
N GLY A 328 -7.27 -13.22 -26.01
CA GLY A 328 -7.20 -14.61 -25.55
C GLY A 328 -7.18 -14.80 -24.04
N GLU A 329 -7.45 -13.75 -23.27
CA GLU A 329 -7.58 -13.82 -21.81
C GLU A 329 -9.03 -13.83 -21.35
N ALA A 330 -9.26 -14.47 -20.20
CA ALA A 330 -10.52 -14.42 -19.47
C ALA A 330 -10.77 -13.01 -18.92
N ASP A 331 -12.03 -12.58 -18.96
CA ASP A 331 -12.44 -11.29 -18.43
C ASP A 331 -12.94 -11.38 -16.98
N VAL A 332 -13.42 -10.27 -16.43
CA VAL A 332 -13.91 -10.22 -15.05
C VAL A 332 -15.20 -11.02 -14.85
N ILE A 333 -16.01 -11.19 -15.89
CA ILE A 333 -17.27 -11.96 -15.82
C ILE A 333 -16.94 -13.45 -15.72
N ASP A 334 -15.94 -13.90 -16.48
CA ASP A 334 -15.42 -15.27 -16.38
C ASP A 334 -14.95 -15.57 -14.94
N ASP A 335 -14.17 -14.67 -14.33
CA ASP A 335 -13.71 -14.82 -12.94
C ASP A 335 -14.88 -14.91 -11.95
N VAL A 336 -15.90 -14.06 -12.12
CA VAL A 336 -17.07 -14.04 -11.22
C VAL A 336 -17.89 -15.30 -11.36
N GLN A 337 -18.07 -15.79 -12.60
CA GLN A 337 -18.78 -17.03 -12.88
C GLN A 337 -18.04 -18.23 -12.27
N GLU A 338 -16.72 -18.31 -12.45
CA GLU A 338 -15.91 -19.39 -11.87
C GLU A 338 -15.96 -19.37 -10.33
N GLU A 339 -15.89 -18.18 -9.72
CA GLU A 339 -15.97 -18.04 -8.25
C GLU A 339 -17.36 -18.42 -7.73
N ALA A 340 -18.43 -18.08 -8.45
CA ALA A 340 -19.79 -18.48 -8.12
C ALA A 340 -19.96 -20.01 -8.21
N ASP A 341 -19.46 -20.63 -9.28
CA ASP A 341 -19.54 -22.08 -9.48
C ASP A 341 -18.75 -22.84 -8.40
N LYS A 342 -17.54 -22.39 -8.09
CA LYS A 342 -16.69 -22.98 -7.04
C LYS A 342 -17.32 -22.87 -5.65
N ARG A 343 -17.95 -21.74 -5.33
CA ARG A 343 -18.70 -21.57 -4.07
C ARG A 343 -19.92 -22.50 -4.03
N GLY A 344 -20.64 -22.62 -5.13
CA GLY A 344 -21.76 -23.56 -5.26
C GLY A 344 -21.34 -25.01 -5.02
N VAL A 345 -20.20 -25.44 -5.57
CA VAL A 345 -19.64 -26.77 -5.34
C VAL A 345 -19.26 -26.98 -3.87
N ARG A 346 -18.58 -26.00 -3.25
CA ARG A 346 -18.21 -26.08 -1.81
C ARG A 346 -19.43 -26.15 -0.90
N GLN A 347 -20.47 -25.37 -1.19
CA GLN A 347 -21.70 -25.38 -0.40
C GLN A 347 -22.43 -26.73 -0.51
N ARG A 348 -22.50 -27.31 -1.72
CA ARG A 348 -23.07 -28.66 -1.92
C ARG A 348 -22.29 -29.73 -1.16
N ALA A 349 -20.96 -29.70 -1.21
CA ALA A 349 -20.11 -30.64 -0.48
C ALA A 349 -20.30 -30.53 1.04
N SER A 350 -20.35 -29.30 1.58
CA SER A 350 -20.62 -29.05 3.01
C SER A 350 -21.97 -29.61 3.43
N ASN A 351 -23.04 -29.33 2.67
CA ASN A 351 -24.38 -29.82 2.98
C ASN A 351 -24.46 -31.36 2.94
N MET A 352 -23.71 -32.01 2.06
CA MET A 352 -23.64 -33.48 2.02
C MET A 352 -22.94 -34.05 3.27
N MET A 353 -21.84 -33.43 3.71
CA MET A 353 -21.11 -33.86 4.91
C MET A 353 -21.95 -33.67 6.18
N GLU A 354 -22.67 -32.56 6.30
CA GLU A 354 -23.56 -32.30 7.43
C GLU A 354 -24.72 -33.30 7.47
N ASN A 355 -25.39 -33.54 6.33
CA ASN A 355 -26.44 -34.57 6.24
C ASN A 355 -25.94 -35.98 6.53
N ALA A 356 -24.71 -36.31 6.15
CA ALA A 356 -24.08 -37.58 6.48
C ALA A 356 -23.77 -37.68 8.00
N GLY A 357 -23.25 -36.60 8.60
CA GLY A 357 -22.99 -36.51 10.04
C GLY A 357 -24.27 -36.65 10.88
N ASP A 358 -25.37 -36.02 10.45
CA ASP A 358 -26.67 -36.12 11.11
C ASP A 358 -27.28 -37.53 10.99
N ARG A 359 -27.08 -38.22 9.86
CA ARG A 359 -27.49 -39.62 9.70
C ARG A 359 -26.70 -40.56 10.60
N VAL A 360 -25.40 -40.33 10.77
CA VAL A 360 -24.55 -41.12 11.67
C VAL A 360 -24.91 -40.88 13.13
N LYS A 361 -25.15 -39.63 13.54
CA LYS A 361 -25.65 -39.32 14.90
C LYS A 361 -27.00 -39.98 15.21
N ARG A 362 -27.97 -39.89 14.28
CA ARG A 362 -29.28 -40.53 14.45
C ARG A 362 -29.23 -42.06 14.45
N ALA A 363 -28.19 -42.67 13.88
CA ALA A 363 -27.96 -44.11 13.96
C ALA A 363 -27.33 -44.50 15.31
N SER A 364 -26.44 -43.66 15.84
CA SER A 364 -25.83 -43.82 17.16
C SER A 364 -26.80 -43.60 18.32
N ASP A 365 -27.82 -42.77 18.18
CA ASP A 365 -28.84 -42.51 19.23
C ASP A 365 -29.94 -43.59 19.29
N LYS A 366 -29.86 -44.62 18.43
CA LYS A 366 -30.84 -45.72 18.34
C LYS A 366 -30.30 -47.08 18.82
N GLU A 367 -29.03 -47.14 19.23
CA GLU A 367 -28.45 -48.22 20.05
C GLU A 367 -28.46 -47.78 21.53
#